data_AF-A0A6C2YGJ9-F1
#
_entry.id   AF-A0A6C2YGJ9-F1
#
_cell.length_a   1.000
_cell.length_b   1.000
_cell.length_c   1.000
_cell.angle_alpha   90.00
_cell.angle_beta   90.00
_cell.angle_gamma   90.00
#
_symmetry.space_group_name_H-M   'P 1'
#
loop_
_entity.id
_entity.type
_entity.pdbx_description
1 polymer ?
#
loop_
_entity_poly.entity_id
_entity_poly.type
_entity_poly.pdbx_seq_one_letter_code
_entity_poly.pdbx_strand_id
1 'polypeptide(L)'
;MPRLCRFIVTSLVMMVFLTGCRETVSTNVETVAPPPSPATEPPNVSGAVTAEIADACIYIDRCFKRLEAEPESELPSLRVASIIQSAERTLPIFWGLDLAKVPPELKQRIDAYPEAIGKWVDRVNETKSKQALEEIQKVADAHYTWRDQNQDQKWQAYIEQDEKVIKEIQQAMARIQSAKEQKLAEIVLLEHLKLLNLHRTKQATAYQKQAIKHCHQFVDYCNTNTIISDETLFTEFAKAEIEKIDPTILGYHARRMYDIAVGMMESKLGYKNKAKFMLDLAEAARWPLSDL
;
A
#
# COMPACT_ATOMS: atom_id res chain seq x y z
N MET A 1 19.35 0.83 -40.27
CA MET A 1 18.60 -0.42 -40.05
C MET A 1 19.49 -1.38 -39.26
N PRO A 2 19.00 -2.16 -38.30
CA PRO A 2 18.05 -1.83 -37.24
C PRO A 2 18.63 -2.09 -35.82
N ARG A 3 17.85 -1.60 -34.87
CA ARG A 3 17.97 -1.53 -33.41
C ARG A 3 18.32 -2.87 -32.71
N LEU A 4 19.40 -2.84 -31.92
CA LEU A 4 19.57 -3.65 -30.72
C LEU A 4 19.93 -2.70 -29.57
N CYS A 5 19.58 -3.08 -28.33
CA CYS A 5 19.66 -2.32 -27.09
C CYS A 5 18.43 -1.46 -26.75
N ARG A 6 17.37 -2.13 -26.29
CA ARG A 6 16.54 -1.72 -25.13
C ARG A 6 15.55 -2.83 -24.80
N PHE A 7 15.92 -3.71 -23.87
CA PHE A 7 14.98 -4.42 -22.97
C PHE A 7 15.74 -4.85 -21.72
N ILE A 8 16.01 -3.86 -20.86
CA ILE A 8 16.11 -4.05 -19.41
C ILE A 8 14.79 -3.53 -18.86
N VAL A 9 13.81 -4.41 -18.64
CA VAL A 9 12.69 -4.19 -17.72
C VAL A 9 12.29 -5.57 -17.15
N THR A 10 12.71 -5.81 -15.89
CA THR A 10 12.09 -6.69 -14.86
C THR A 10 11.78 -8.15 -15.23
N SER A 11 12.50 -9.21 -14.86
CA SER A 11 13.33 -9.52 -13.66
C SER A 11 12.66 -9.46 -12.28
N LEU A 12 11.31 -9.50 -12.16
CA LEU A 12 10.69 -9.51 -10.81
C LEU A 12 9.37 -10.27 -10.64
N VAL A 13 9.19 -11.42 -11.30
CA VAL A 13 8.03 -12.32 -11.00
C VAL A 13 8.47 -13.74 -10.60
N MET A 14 9.77 -14.03 -10.54
CA MET A 14 10.28 -15.37 -10.23
C MET A 14 11.06 -15.47 -8.91
N MET A 15 10.69 -14.67 -7.89
CA MET A 15 11.41 -14.64 -6.60
C MET A 15 10.54 -14.87 -5.37
N VAL A 16 9.53 -15.76 -5.46
CA VAL A 16 8.80 -16.24 -4.25
C VAL A 16 8.67 -17.76 -4.14
N PHE A 17 9.10 -18.60 -5.11
CA PHE A 17 8.74 -20.03 -5.04
C PHE A 17 9.82 -21.11 -5.16
N LEU A 18 11.12 -20.81 -5.22
CA LEU A 18 12.15 -21.87 -5.23
C LEU A 18 13.41 -21.49 -4.45
N THR A 19 13.31 -21.48 -3.12
CA THR A 19 14.46 -21.77 -2.23
C THR A 19 14.48 -23.27 -1.97
N GLY A 20 15.36 -23.97 -2.68
CA GLY A 20 15.67 -25.38 -2.41
C GLY A 20 16.48 -25.99 -3.54
N CYS A 21 17.70 -26.43 -3.24
CA CYS A 21 18.65 -27.15 -4.10
C CYS A 21 19.60 -26.30 -4.95
N ARG A 22 20.68 -25.86 -4.30
CA ARG A 22 22.01 -25.59 -4.90
C ARG A 22 22.89 -26.76 -4.42
N GLU A 23 23.48 -27.55 -5.31
CA GLU A 23 24.93 -27.72 -5.59
C GLU A 23 25.06 -29.19 -6.05
N THR A 24 25.84 -29.63 -7.04
CA THR A 24 27.09 -29.14 -7.63
C THR A 24 27.32 -29.86 -8.96
N VAL A 25 27.90 -29.14 -9.91
CA VAL A 25 28.53 -29.64 -11.14
C VAL A 25 29.87 -30.30 -10.78
N SER A 26 30.23 -31.40 -11.43
CA SER A 26 31.64 -31.73 -11.68
C SER A 26 31.80 -32.23 -13.11
N THR A 27 32.61 -31.47 -13.84
CA THR A 27 33.19 -31.74 -15.15
C THR A 27 34.01 -33.01 -15.17
N ASN A 28 33.99 -33.75 -16.28
CA ASN A 28 35.19 -34.41 -16.79
C ASN A 28 35.17 -34.41 -18.33
N VAL A 29 36.20 -33.75 -18.86
CA VAL A 29 36.61 -33.75 -20.25
C VAL A 29 37.50 -34.97 -20.43
N GLU A 30 37.17 -35.85 -21.36
CA GLU A 30 38.14 -36.83 -21.88
C GLU A 30 38.05 -36.88 -23.40
N THR A 31 39.21 -36.74 -24.02
CA THR A 31 39.46 -36.59 -25.45
C THR A 31 39.80 -37.96 -26.05
N VAL A 32 39.64 -38.15 -27.37
CA VAL A 32 40.21 -39.16 -28.33
C VAL A 32 39.07 -39.63 -29.27
N ALA A 33 39.11 -39.68 -30.62
CA ALA A 33 40.09 -39.61 -31.72
C ALA A 33 39.38 -39.17 -33.05
N PRO A 34 40.11 -38.84 -34.15
CA PRO A 34 39.52 -38.52 -35.47
C PRO A 34 39.20 -39.77 -36.33
N PRO A 35 38.48 -39.63 -37.47
CA PRO A 35 37.26 -40.40 -37.78
C PRO A 35 37.44 -41.46 -38.89
N PRO A 36 36.44 -42.34 -39.13
CA PRO A 36 36.19 -42.87 -40.46
C PRO A 36 35.06 -42.09 -41.15
N SER A 37 35.33 -41.57 -42.36
CA SER A 37 34.27 -41.24 -43.30
C SER A 37 33.74 -42.53 -43.94
N PRO A 38 32.42 -42.71 -43.92
CA PRO A 38 31.71 -43.09 -45.12
C PRO A 38 30.68 -42.01 -45.44
N ALA A 39 30.63 -41.64 -46.72
CA ALA A 39 29.64 -40.76 -47.30
C ALA A 39 28.23 -41.21 -46.85
N THR A 40 27.64 -40.44 -45.94
CA THR A 40 26.22 -40.48 -45.64
C THR A 40 25.73 -39.12 -46.10
N GLU A 41 24.83 -39.10 -47.08
CA GLU A 41 24.13 -37.89 -47.47
C GLU A 41 23.63 -37.18 -46.19
N PRO A 42 23.75 -35.84 -46.11
CA PRO A 42 23.31 -35.14 -44.92
C PRO A 42 21.86 -35.54 -44.66
N PRO A 43 21.50 -35.94 -43.42
CA PRO A 43 20.10 -36.19 -43.11
C PRO A 43 19.31 -34.96 -43.54
N ASN A 44 18.07 -35.18 -43.95
CA ASN A 44 17.14 -34.13 -44.32
C ASN A 44 16.75 -33.31 -43.06
N VAL A 45 17.73 -32.64 -42.42
CA VAL A 45 17.63 -31.92 -41.14
C VAL A 45 16.69 -30.73 -41.29
N SER A 46 16.59 -30.17 -42.51
CA SER A 46 15.69 -29.07 -42.81
C SER A 46 14.22 -29.44 -42.57
N GLY A 47 13.80 -30.67 -42.88
CA GLY A 47 12.41 -31.12 -42.67
C GLY A 47 12.06 -31.29 -41.20
N ALA A 48 12.96 -31.91 -40.42
CA ALA A 48 12.76 -32.17 -38.99
C ALA A 48 12.72 -30.87 -38.16
N VAL A 49 13.62 -29.93 -38.43
CA VAL A 49 13.63 -28.61 -37.75
C VAL A 49 12.38 -27.81 -38.09
N THR A 50 11.90 -27.88 -39.34
CA THR A 50 10.66 -27.18 -39.73
C THR A 50 9.42 -27.80 -39.07
N ALA A 51 9.40 -29.12 -38.87
CA ALA A 51 8.32 -29.81 -38.16
C ALA A 51 8.26 -29.43 -36.67
N GLU A 52 9.41 -29.39 -35.98
CA GLU A 52 9.50 -28.99 -34.57
C GLU A 52 9.01 -27.54 -34.36
N ILE A 53 9.39 -26.63 -35.25
CA ILE A 53 8.92 -25.24 -35.24
C ILE A 53 7.40 -25.18 -35.45
N ALA A 54 6.88 -25.93 -36.43
CA ALA A 54 5.46 -25.97 -36.71
C ALA A 54 4.65 -26.51 -35.51
N ASP A 55 5.14 -27.56 -34.86
CA ASP A 55 4.52 -28.14 -33.66
C ASP A 55 4.52 -27.16 -32.47
N ALA A 56 5.62 -26.44 -32.25
CA ALA A 56 5.70 -25.41 -31.22
C ALA A 56 4.70 -24.26 -31.48
N CYS A 57 4.59 -23.80 -32.74
CA CYS A 57 3.60 -22.81 -33.14
C CYS A 57 2.16 -23.31 -32.94
N ILE A 58 1.86 -24.58 -33.31
CA ILE A 58 0.56 -25.21 -33.08
C ILE A 58 0.24 -25.27 -31.58
N TYR A 59 1.23 -25.58 -30.75
CA TYR A 59 1.05 -25.63 -29.30
C TYR A 59 0.68 -24.26 -28.71
N ILE A 60 1.41 -23.20 -29.07
CA ILE A 60 1.13 -21.83 -28.60
C ILE A 60 -0.25 -21.37 -29.07
N ASP A 61 -0.61 -21.61 -30.34
CA ASP A 61 -1.94 -21.30 -30.84
C ASP A 61 -3.04 -22.05 -30.06
N ARG A 62 -2.79 -23.30 -29.69
CA ARG A 62 -3.73 -24.09 -28.88
C ARG A 62 -3.85 -23.52 -27.48
N CYS A 63 -2.78 -22.98 -26.90
CA CYS A 63 -2.83 -22.22 -25.65
C CYS A 63 -3.71 -20.98 -25.80
N PHE A 64 -3.52 -20.16 -26.84
CA PHE A 64 -4.36 -18.98 -27.07
C PHE A 64 -5.83 -19.32 -27.30
N LYS A 65 -6.14 -20.33 -28.11
CA LYS A 65 -7.53 -20.81 -28.29
C LYS A 65 -8.18 -21.25 -26.99
N ARG A 66 -7.40 -21.85 -26.07
CA ARG A 66 -7.90 -22.18 -24.73
C ARG A 66 -8.18 -20.92 -23.93
N LEU A 67 -7.29 -19.92 -23.95
CA LEU A 67 -7.50 -18.65 -23.26
C LEU A 67 -8.72 -17.88 -23.78
N GLU A 68 -8.95 -17.87 -25.08
CA GLU A 68 -10.12 -17.24 -25.71
C GLU A 68 -11.45 -17.89 -25.29
N ALA A 69 -11.42 -19.19 -24.95
CA ALA A 69 -12.59 -19.91 -24.49
C ALA A 69 -12.87 -19.73 -22.99
N GLU A 70 -11.93 -19.19 -22.21
CA GLU A 70 -12.15 -18.94 -20.78
C GLU A 70 -13.01 -17.68 -20.59
N PRO A 71 -14.05 -17.72 -19.72
CA PRO A 71 -14.85 -16.55 -19.41
C PRO A 71 -14.01 -15.51 -18.66
N GLU A 72 -14.36 -14.22 -18.80
CA GLU A 72 -13.58 -13.14 -18.19
C GLU A 72 -13.41 -13.27 -16.67
N SER A 73 -14.41 -13.83 -15.98
CA SER A 73 -14.38 -14.09 -14.54
C SER A 73 -13.31 -15.10 -14.11
N GLU A 74 -12.87 -15.98 -15.01
CA GLU A 74 -11.89 -17.03 -14.75
C GLU A 74 -10.46 -16.63 -15.16
N LEU A 75 -10.28 -15.47 -15.81
CA LEU A 75 -8.96 -14.94 -16.17
C LEU A 75 -7.98 -14.82 -14.98
N PRO A 76 -8.41 -14.49 -13.75
CA PRO A 76 -7.52 -14.46 -12.59
C PRO A 76 -6.97 -15.82 -12.16
N SER A 77 -7.52 -16.94 -12.68
CA SER A 77 -7.27 -18.29 -12.18
C SER A 77 -5.83 -18.76 -12.38
N LEU A 78 -5.39 -19.68 -11.51
CA LEU A 78 -4.09 -20.36 -11.65
C LEU A 78 -3.98 -21.13 -12.97
N ARG A 79 -5.11 -21.64 -13.48
CA ARG A 79 -5.18 -22.35 -14.76
C ARG A 79 -4.82 -21.42 -15.92
N VAL A 80 -5.42 -20.24 -16.00
CA VAL A 80 -5.12 -19.24 -17.05
C VAL A 80 -3.66 -18.82 -16.99
N ALA A 81 -3.14 -18.53 -15.78
CA ALA A 81 -1.73 -18.23 -15.60
C ALA A 81 -0.80 -19.37 -16.08
N SER A 82 -1.15 -20.63 -15.78
CA SER A 82 -0.39 -21.80 -16.24
C SER A 82 -0.40 -21.93 -17.76
N ILE A 83 -1.50 -21.61 -18.45
CA ILE A 83 -1.58 -21.67 -19.91
C ILE A 83 -0.68 -20.59 -20.53
N ILE A 84 -0.72 -19.37 -20.00
CA ILE A 84 0.15 -18.26 -20.44
C ILE A 84 1.62 -18.63 -20.23
N GLN A 85 1.99 -19.12 -19.04
CA GLN A 85 3.36 -19.57 -18.75
C GLN A 85 3.80 -20.72 -19.65
N SER A 86 2.89 -21.62 -20.02
CA SER A 86 3.20 -22.71 -20.95
C SER A 86 3.51 -22.17 -22.35
N ALA A 87 2.73 -21.20 -22.83
CA ALA A 87 3.02 -20.52 -24.10
C ALA A 87 4.36 -19.76 -24.05
N GLU A 88 4.62 -19.04 -22.96
CA GLU A 88 5.88 -18.31 -22.73
C GLU A 88 7.09 -19.24 -22.69
N ARG A 89 7.00 -20.38 -21.98
CA ARG A 89 8.06 -21.40 -21.89
C ARG A 89 8.36 -22.10 -23.21
N THR A 90 7.47 -22.00 -24.20
CA THR A 90 7.68 -22.54 -25.54
C THR A 90 8.44 -21.55 -26.43
N LEU A 91 8.44 -20.24 -26.14
CA LEU A 91 9.16 -19.23 -26.92
C LEU A 91 10.67 -19.51 -27.11
N PRO A 92 11.40 -20.05 -26.11
CA PRO A 92 12.83 -20.36 -26.27
C PRO A 92 13.16 -21.33 -27.40
N ILE A 93 12.21 -22.18 -27.83
CA ILE A 93 12.39 -23.07 -28.98
C ILE A 93 12.70 -22.28 -30.26
N PHE A 94 12.22 -21.03 -30.33
CA PHE A 94 12.46 -20.16 -31.47
C PHE A 94 13.79 -19.39 -31.39
N TRP A 95 14.52 -19.47 -30.27
CA TRP A 95 15.79 -18.77 -30.11
C TRP A 95 16.91 -19.48 -30.85
N GLY A 96 17.68 -18.72 -31.65
CA GLY A 96 18.77 -19.27 -32.46
C GLY A 96 18.33 -19.90 -33.78
N LEU A 97 17.03 -19.80 -34.14
CA LEU A 97 16.56 -20.21 -35.45
C LEU A 97 17.13 -19.31 -36.55
N ASP A 98 17.56 -19.93 -37.65
CA ASP A 98 17.86 -19.24 -38.90
C ASP A 98 16.54 -18.83 -39.58
N LEU A 99 16.03 -17.64 -39.22
CA LEU A 99 14.77 -17.10 -39.71
C LEU A 99 14.70 -16.96 -41.24
N ALA A 100 15.82 -17.06 -41.96
CA ALA A 100 15.84 -17.05 -43.43
C ALA A 100 15.36 -18.39 -44.03
N LYS A 101 15.42 -19.48 -43.27
CA LYS A 101 14.99 -20.83 -43.68
C LYS A 101 13.57 -21.18 -43.22
N VAL A 102 12.98 -20.35 -42.38
CA VAL A 102 11.62 -20.55 -41.86
C VAL A 102 10.61 -20.00 -42.88
N PRO A 103 9.53 -20.74 -43.19
CA PRO A 103 8.45 -20.23 -44.03
C PRO A 103 7.91 -18.88 -43.51
N PRO A 104 7.62 -17.91 -44.41
CA PRO A 104 7.27 -16.55 -44.01
C PRO A 104 6.03 -16.48 -43.10
N GLU A 105 5.07 -17.39 -43.30
CA GLU A 105 3.87 -17.51 -42.46
C GLU A 105 4.20 -17.88 -41.01
N LEU A 106 5.12 -18.81 -40.78
CA LEU A 106 5.56 -19.22 -39.44
C LEU A 106 6.37 -18.11 -38.78
N LYS A 107 7.25 -17.44 -39.55
CA LYS A 107 8.02 -16.31 -39.06
C LYS A 107 7.12 -15.19 -38.53
N GLN A 108 6.09 -14.81 -39.28
CA GLN A 108 5.15 -13.76 -38.86
C GLN A 108 4.45 -14.12 -37.55
N ARG A 109 4.08 -15.39 -37.36
CA ARG A 109 3.47 -15.88 -36.13
C ARG A 109 4.43 -15.83 -34.95
N ILE A 110 5.66 -16.32 -35.14
CA ILE A 110 6.72 -16.29 -34.12
C ILE A 110 6.99 -14.86 -33.65
N ASP A 111 7.09 -13.92 -34.59
CA ASP A 111 7.33 -12.51 -34.29
C ASP A 111 6.16 -11.87 -33.49
N ALA A 112 4.93 -12.36 -33.67
CA ALA A 112 3.73 -11.86 -32.98
C ALA A 112 3.51 -12.45 -31.58
N TYR A 113 4.07 -13.62 -31.27
CA TYR A 113 3.80 -14.33 -30.02
C TYR A 113 4.16 -13.56 -28.74
N PRO A 114 5.32 -12.88 -28.63
CA PRO A 114 5.66 -12.12 -27.43
C PRO A 114 4.64 -11.02 -27.11
N GLU A 115 4.17 -10.29 -28.13
CA GLU A 115 3.15 -9.25 -27.96
C GLU A 115 1.79 -9.85 -27.59
N ALA A 116 1.40 -10.96 -28.22
CA ALA A 116 0.16 -11.66 -27.90
C ALA A 116 0.14 -12.19 -26.46
N ILE A 117 1.25 -12.77 -25.99
CA ILE A 117 1.41 -13.21 -24.60
C ILE A 117 1.33 -12.01 -23.65
N GLY A 118 2.02 -10.91 -23.97
CA GLY A 118 1.95 -9.67 -23.19
C GLY A 118 0.52 -9.16 -23.02
N LYS A 119 -0.28 -9.11 -24.11
CA LYS A 119 -1.69 -8.72 -24.05
C LYS A 119 -2.53 -9.61 -23.13
N TRP A 120 -2.27 -10.91 -23.11
CA TRP A 120 -2.96 -11.83 -22.20
C TRP A 120 -2.57 -11.61 -20.74
N VAL A 121 -1.28 -11.37 -20.46
CA VAL A 121 -0.79 -11.02 -19.12
C VAL A 121 -1.46 -9.73 -18.63
N ASP A 122 -1.47 -8.69 -19.46
CA ASP A 122 -2.10 -7.40 -19.14
C ASP A 122 -3.59 -7.58 -18.83
N ARG A 123 -4.32 -8.34 -19.66
CA ARG A 123 -5.75 -8.60 -19.45
C ARG A 123 -6.01 -9.35 -18.13
N VAL A 124 -5.18 -10.33 -17.77
CA VAL A 124 -5.28 -11.02 -16.47
C VAL A 124 -5.03 -10.05 -15.31
N ASN A 125 -4.02 -9.19 -15.44
CA ASN A 125 -3.66 -8.22 -14.42
C ASN A 125 -4.74 -7.15 -14.25
N GLU A 126 -5.35 -6.69 -15.33
CA GLU A 126 -6.51 -5.78 -15.30
C GLU A 126 -7.68 -6.42 -14.56
N THR A 127 -8.06 -7.67 -14.88
CA THR A 127 -9.18 -8.34 -14.21
C THR A 127 -8.92 -8.55 -12.73
N LYS A 128 -7.70 -8.98 -12.33
CA LYS A 128 -7.30 -9.08 -10.92
C LYS A 128 -7.36 -7.73 -10.21
N SER A 129 -6.90 -6.68 -10.88
CA SER A 129 -6.89 -5.32 -10.35
C SER A 129 -8.29 -4.76 -10.16
N LYS A 130 -9.25 -5.09 -11.05
CA LYS A 130 -10.67 -4.72 -10.90
C LYS A 130 -11.28 -5.32 -9.65
N GLN A 131 -11.03 -6.61 -9.36
CA GLN A 131 -11.52 -7.25 -8.13
C GLN A 131 -11.00 -6.54 -6.87
N ALA A 132 -9.70 -6.23 -6.83
CA ALA A 132 -9.12 -5.48 -5.71
C ALA A 132 -9.69 -4.05 -5.61
N LEU A 133 -9.96 -3.39 -6.74
CA LEU A 133 -10.61 -2.08 -6.75
C LEU A 133 -12.06 -2.13 -6.23
N GLU A 134 -12.80 -3.18 -6.57
CA GLU A 134 -14.15 -3.41 -6.02
C GLU A 134 -14.13 -3.65 -4.51
N GLU A 135 -13.12 -4.36 -3.99
CA GLU A 135 -12.91 -4.49 -2.55
C GLU A 135 -12.67 -3.13 -1.89
N ILE A 136 -11.80 -2.29 -2.47
CA ILE A 136 -11.56 -0.92 -2.01
C ILE A 136 -12.85 -0.10 -1.97
N GLN A 137 -13.66 -0.18 -3.03
CA GLN A 137 -14.92 0.55 -3.10
C GLN A 137 -15.90 0.06 -2.02
N LYS A 138 -16.00 -1.25 -1.79
CA LYS A 138 -16.85 -1.80 -0.72
C LYS A 138 -16.43 -1.31 0.67
N VAL A 139 -15.12 -1.26 0.94
CA VAL A 139 -14.60 -0.74 2.21
C VAL A 139 -14.95 0.75 2.37
N ALA A 140 -14.78 1.55 1.30
CA ALA A 140 -15.14 2.96 1.30
C ALA A 140 -16.65 3.17 1.52
N ASP A 141 -17.51 2.43 0.82
CA ASP A 141 -18.97 2.54 0.93
C ASP A 141 -19.47 2.11 2.32
N ALA A 142 -18.88 1.04 2.89
CA ALA A 142 -19.16 0.61 4.25
C ALA A 142 -18.76 1.69 5.27
N HIS A 143 -17.63 2.36 5.05
CA HIS A 143 -17.20 3.46 5.89
C HIS A 143 -18.15 4.66 5.81
N TYR A 144 -18.57 5.06 4.61
CA TYR A 144 -19.56 6.14 4.45
C TYR A 144 -20.88 5.82 5.16
N THR A 145 -21.37 4.59 5.02
CA THR A 145 -22.58 4.11 5.73
C THR A 145 -22.40 4.15 7.24
N TRP A 146 -21.24 3.70 7.74
CA TRP A 146 -20.93 3.74 9.17
C TRP A 146 -20.96 5.17 9.72
N ARG A 147 -20.38 6.15 9.00
CA ARG A 147 -20.39 7.55 9.44
C ARG A 147 -21.81 8.10 9.54
N ASP A 148 -22.66 7.81 8.55
CA ASP A 148 -24.03 8.29 8.54
C ASP A 148 -24.84 7.76 9.72
N GLN A 149 -24.51 6.55 10.20
CA GLN A 149 -25.12 5.93 11.37
C GLN A 149 -24.53 6.40 12.72
N ASN A 150 -23.35 7.02 12.72
CA ASN A 150 -22.58 7.31 13.92
C ASN A 150 -22.33 8.82 14.15
N GLN A 151 -23.26 9.67 13.68
CA GLN A 151 -23.11 11.14 13.70
C GLN A 151 -22.73 11.72 15.07
N ASP A 152 -23.21 11.13 16.17
CA ASP A 152 -23.01 11.61 17.54
C ASP A 152 -21.73 11.10 18.22
N GLN A 153 -20.89 10.34 17.52
CA GLN A 153 -19.65 9.81 18.09
C GLN A 153 -18.61 10.91 18.38
N LYS A 154 -17.72 10.63 19.34
CA LYS A 154 -16.55 11.49 19.59
C LYS A 154 -15.62 11.46 18.38
N TRP A 155 -14.96 12.58 18.09
CA TRP A 155 -14.00 12.70 16.98
C TRP A 155 -12.91 11.62 16.98
N GLN A 156 -12.50 11.14 18.15
CA GLN A 156 -11.54 10.04 18.29
C GLN A 156 -12.01 8.76 17.57
N ALA A 157 -13.29 8.39 17.70
CA ALA A 157 -13.82 7.20 17.05
C ALA A 157 -13.83 7.32 15.52
N TYR A 158 -14.09 8.53 15.00
CA TYR A 158 -13.99 8.79 13.56
C TYR A 158 -12.55 8.65 13.06
N ILE A 159 -11.57 9.17 13.81
CA ILE A 159 -10.14 9.08 13.46
C ILE A 159 -9.67 7.63 13.43
N GLU A 160 -10.01 6.83 14.45
CA GLU A 160 -9.68 5.40 14.51
C GLU A 160 -10.31 4.62 13.35
N GLN A 161 -11.56 4.94 13.01
CA GLN A 161 -12.24 4.30 11.90
C GLN A 161 -11.63 4.70 10.54
N ASP A 162 -11.30 5.97 10.33
CA ASP A 162 -10.60 6.45 9.13
C ASP A 162 -9.23 5.76 8.97
N GLU A 163 -8.45 5.65 10.06
CA GLU A 163 -7.14 4.99 10.05
C GLU A 163 -7.25 3.50 9.70
N LYS A 164 -8.26 2.82 10.25
CA LYS A 164 -8.56 1.42 9.90
C LYS A 164 -8.87 1.28 8.42
N VAL A 165 -9.75 2.12 7.89
CA VAL A 165 -10.17 2.12 6.48
C VAL A 165 -8.99 2.40 5.56
N ILE A 166 -8.15 3.40 5.88
CA ILE A 166 -6.93 3.72 5.14
C ILE A 166 -5.99 2.50 5.07
N LYS A 167 -5.81 1.81 6.20
CA LYS A 167 -4.97 0.61 6.25
C LYS A 167 -5.52 -0.52 5.37
N GLU A 168 -6.83 -0.76 5.40
CA GLU A 168 -7.49 -1.76 4.56
C GLU A 168 -7.36 -1.41 3.07
N ILE A 169 -7.56 -0.15 2.69
CA ILE A 169 -7.36 0.34 1.33
C ILE A 169 -5.91 0.11 0.87
N GLN A 170 -4.92 0.49 1.67
CA GLN A 170 -3.50 0.29 1.36
C GLN A 170 -3.14 -1.19 1.16
N GLN A 171 -3.71 -2.09 1.98
CA GLN A 171 -3.51 -3.53 1.84
C GLN A 171 -4.13 -4.10 0.57
N ALA A 172 -5.30 -3.60 0.15
CA ALA A 172 -5.93 -3.99 -1.11
C ALA A 172 -5.17 -3.43 -2.32
N MET A 173 -4.68 -2.18 -2.23
CA MET A 173 -3.86 -1.54 -3.27
C MET A 173 -2.59 -2.34 -3.60
N ALA A 174 -1.97 -2.99 -2.62
CA ALA A 174 -0.79 -3.84 -2.84
C ALA A 174 -1.05 -5.03 -3.80
N ARG A 175 -2.32 -5.36 -4.07
CA ARG A 175 -2.73 -6.43 -4.98
C ARG A 175 -3.05 -5.94 -6.39
N ILE A 176 -3.09 -4.61 -6.59
CA ILE A 176 -3.36 -3.99 -7.89
C ILE A 176 -2.06 -3.96 -8.69
N GLN A 177 -2.08 -4.60 -9.87
CA GLN A 177 -0.93 -4.67 -10.77
C GLN A 177 -1.10 -3.76 -11.99
N SER A 178 -2.33 -3.35 -12.29
CA SER A 178 -2.62 -2.43 -13.38
C SER A 178 -2.46 -0.98 -12.95
N ALA A 179 -1.68 -0.22 -13.73
CA ALA A 179 -1.45 1.20 -13.49
C ALA A 179 -2.72 2.06 -13.59
N LYS A 180 -3.71 1.63 -14.38
CA LYS A 180 -4.98 2.36 -14.54
C LYS A 180 -5.82 2.25 -13.27
N GLU A 181 -6.05 1.02 -12.80
CA GLU A 181 -6.81 0.73 -11.58
C GLU A 181 -6.08 1.27 -10.34
N GLN A 182 -4.75 1.28 -10.34
CA GLN A 182 -3.95 1.86 -9.24
C GLN A 182 -4.25 3.35 -9.05
N LYS A 183 -4.35 4.13 -10.14
CA LYS A 183 -4.73 5.54 -10.07
C LYS A 183 -6.13 5.76 -9.51
N LEU A 184 -7.07 4.87 -9.84
CA LEU A 184 -8.43 4.94 -9.30
C LEU A 184 -8.43 4.66 -7.80
N ALA A 185 -7.68 3.66 -7.35
CA ALA A 185 -7.52 3.35 -5.94
C ALA A 185 -6.82 4.49 -5.16
N GLU A 186 -5.83 5.15 -5.76
CA GLU A 186 -5.15 6.32 -5.18
C GLU A 186 -6.12 7.48 -4.91
N ILE A 187 -7.09 7.71 -5.79
CA ILE A 187 -8.13 8.74 -5.59
C ILE A 187 -8.92 8.44 -4.31
N VAL A 188 -9.39 7.19 -4.15
CA VAL A 188 -10.17 6.77 -2.96
C VAL A 188 -9.35 6.89 -1.68
N LEU A 189 -8.06 6.52 -1.72
CA LEU A 189 -7.14 6.67 -0.60
C LEU A 189 -6.95 8.14 -0.22
N LEU A 190 -6.73 9.03 -1.21
CA LEU A 190 -6.56 10.45 -0.98
C LEU A 190 -7.81 11.11 -0.38
N GLU A 191 -9.00 10.66 -0.76
CA GLU A 191 -10.25 11.10 -0.14
C GLU A 191 -10.31 10.74 1.34
N HIS A 192 -9.96 9.51 1.70
CA HIS A 192 -9.94 9.08 3.11
C HIS A 192 -8.86 9.78 3.93
N LEU A 193 -7.69 10.06 3.35
CA LEU A 193 -6.66 10.88 4.00
C LEU A 193 -7.13 12.32 4.26
N LYS A 194 -7.91 12.91 3.34
CA LYS A 194 -8.53 14.22 3.56
C LYS A 194 -9.55 14.18 4.69
N LEU A 195 -10.34 13.11 4.78
CA LEU A 195 -11.31 12.91 5.87
C LEU A 195 -10.63 12.77 7.23
N LEU A 196 -9.59 11.95 7.33
CA LEU A 196 -8.78 11.80 8.54
C LEU A 196 -8.24 13.15 9.03
N ASN A 197 -7.64 13.93 8.13
CA ASN A 197 -7.11 15.25 8.47
C ASN A 197 -8.21 16.23 8.90
N LEU A 198 -9.39 16.16 8.26
CA LEU A 198 -10.54 16.95 8.66
C LEU A 198 -10.98 16.59 10.09
N HIS A 199 -11.10 15.31 10.43
CA HIS A 199 -11.52 14.88 11.76
C HIS A 199 -10.48 15.22 12.84
N ARG A 200 -9.18 15.05 12.56
CA ARG A 200 -8.09 15.51 13.44
C ARG A 200 -8.17 17.03 13.70
N THR A 201 -8.42 17.81 12.65
CA THR A 201 -8.60 19.27 12.79
C THR A 201 -9.81 19.62 13.65
N LYS A 202 -10.93 18.91 13.46
CA LYS A 202 -12.14 19.10 14.28
C LYS A 202 -11.91 18.70 15.74
N GLN A 203 -11.20 17.61 16.00
CA GLN A 203 -10.81 17.18 17.35
C GLN A 203 -9.94 18.24 18.03
N ALA A 204 -8.88 18.70 17.35
CA ALA A 204 -7.99 19.74 17.87
C ALA A 204 -8.76 21.04 18.16
N THR A 205 -9.69 21.44 17.28
CA THR A 205 -10.53 22.62 17.48
C THR A 205 -11.47 22.46 18.68
N ALA A 206 -12.10 21.29 18.83
CA ALA A 206 -12.97 20.99 19.97
C ALA A 206 -12.18 21.03 21.28
N TYR A 207 -10.98 20.45 21.28
CA TYR A 207 -10.05 20.48 22.41
C TYR A 207 -9.67 21.92 22.78
N GLN A 208 -9.28 22.75 21.82
CA GLN A 208 -8.95 24.16 22.08
C GLN A 208 -10.13 24.94 22.67
N LYS A 209 -11.34 24.72 22.17
CA LYS A 209 -12.56 25.35 22.73
C LYS A 209 -12.83 24.90 24.16
N GLN A 210 -12.64 23.60 24.44
CA GLN A 210 -12.78 23.06 25.78
C GLN A 210 -11.74 23.68 26.73
N ALA A 211 -10.47 23.72 26.34
CA ALA A 211 -9.40 24.35 27.11
C ALA A 211 -9.70 25.82 27.43
N ILE A 212 -10.14 26.60 26.43
CA ILE A 212 -10.55 28.00 26.60
C ILE A 212 -11.71 28.12 27.61
N LYS A 213 -12.73 27.26 27.50
CA LYS A 213 -13.88 27.26 28.42
C LYS A 213 -13.45 27.03 29.86
N HIS A 214 -12.63 26.01 30.10
CA HIS A 214 -12.08 25.70 31.42
C HIS A 214 -11.27 26.88 32.00
N CYS A 215 -10.40 27.49 31.18
CA CYS A 215 -9.62 28.66 31.59
C CYS A 215 -10.52 29.86 31.92
N HIS A 216 -11.55 30.13 31.11
CA HIS A 216 -12.50 31.22 31.38
C HIS A 216 -13.24 31.04 32.70
N GLN A 217 -13.77 29.84 32.96
CA GLN A 217 -14.49 29.55 34.20
C GLN A 217 -13.63 29.86 35.44
N PHE A 218 -12.36 29.49 35.40
CA PHE A 218 -11.42 29.78 36.48
C PHE A 218 -11.05 31.26 36.59
N VAL A 219 -10.76 31.92 35.46
CA VAL A 219 -10.42 33.35 35.44
C VAL A 219 -11.59 34.20 35.94
N ASP A 220 -12.82 33.90 35.52
CA ASP A 220 -14.03 34.60 35.95
C ASP A 220 -14.26 34.43 37.47
N TYR A 221 -14.02 33.23 37.99
CA TYR A 221 -14.05 32.98 39.43
C TYR A 221 -13.03 33.85 40.18
N CYS A 222 -11.78 33.89 39.69
CA CYS A 222 -10.70 34.68 40.30
C CYS A 222 -10.97 36.19 40.27
N ASN A 223 -11.59 36.68 39.19
CA ASN A 223 -11.93 38.09 39.05
C ASN A 223 -13.10 38.50 39.95
N THR A 224 -14.05 37.59 40.19
CA THR A 224 -15.22 37.86 41.03
C THR A 224 -14.88 37.81 42.53
N ASN A 225 -13.87 37.02 42.91
CA ASN A 225 -13.48 36.82 44.30
C ASN A 225 -12.11 37.45 44.58
N THR A 226 -12.08 38.62 45.22
CA THR A 226 -10.85 39.39 45.44
C THR A 226 -9.95 38.82 46.54
N ILE A 227 -10.53 38.10 47.52
CA ILE A 227 -9.82 37.44 48.62
C ILE A 227 -10.16 35.95 48.55
N ILE A 228 -9.23 35.14 48.07
CA ILE A 228 -9.36 33.69 47.93
C ILE A 228 -8.21 33.07 48.71
N SER A 229 -8.48 32.07 49.55
CA SER A 229 -7.41 31.29 50.17
C SER A 229 -6.74 30.36 49.15
N ASP A 230 -5.45 30.08 49.33
CA ASP A 230 -4.69 29.18 48.47
C ASP A 230 -5.42 27.83 48.26
N GLU A 231 -5.98 27.25 49.32
CA GLU A 231 -6.72 25.98 49.28
C GLU A 231 -8.00 26.04 48.42
N THR A 232 -8.74 27.16 48.49
CA THR A 232 -9.95 27.35 47.67
C THR A 232 -9.55 27.52 46.21
N LEU A 233 -8.48 28.26 45.94
CA LEU A 233 -7.97 28.49 44.59
C LEU A 233 -7.51 27.18 43.91
N PHE A 234 -6.77 26.33 44.63
CA PHE A 234 -6.39 25.01 44.13
C PHE A 234 -7.60 24.14 43.82
N THR A 235 -8.59 24.15 44.72
CA THR A 235 -9.81 23.39 44.54
C THR A 235 -10.57 23.84 43.29
N GLU A 236 -10.67 25.14 43.04
CA GLU A 236 -11.33 25.68 41.85
C GLU A 236 -10.54 25.45 40.56
N PHE A 237 -9.21 25.46 40.60
CA PHE A 237 -8.38 25.11 39.45
C PHE A 237 -8.58 23.64 39.04
N ALA A 238 -8.58 22.74 40.03
CA ALA A 238 -8.84 21.32 39.83
C ALA A 238 -10.28 21.06 39.35
N LYS A 239 -11.27 21.77 39.91
CA LYS A 239 -12.66 21.71 39.44
C LYS A 239 -12.82 22.21 38.01
N ALA A 240 -12.05 23.22 37.62
CA ALA A 240 -12.01 23.71 36.26
C ALA A 240 -11.24 22.77 35.31
N GLU A 241 -10.60 21.71 35.81
CA GLU A 241 -9.83 20.72 35.05
C GLU A 241 -8.66 21.32 34.25
N ILE A 242 -8.10 22.44 34.70
CA ILE A 242 -7.04 23.12 33.95
C ILE A 242 -5.75 22.29 33.95
N GLU A 243 -5.47 21.49 34.99
CA GLU A 243 -4.31 20.59 34.98
C GLU A 243 -4.37 19.49 33.90
N LYS A 244 -5.57 19.17 33.38
CA LYS A 244 -5.75 18.16 32.32
C LYS A 244 -5.50 18.74 30.93
N ILE A 245 -5.28 20.05 30.83
CA ILE A 245 -4.99 20.71 29.56
C ILE A 245 -3.50 20.50 29.25
N ASP A 246 -3.21 19.78 28.17
CA ASP A 246 -1.90 19.70 27.55
C ASP A 246 -1.61 20.99 26.78
N PRO A 247 -0.66 21.82 27.26
CA PRO A 247 -0.37 23.10 26.66
C PRO A 247 0.44 22.99 25.37
N THR A 248 0.99 21.82 25.03
CA THR A 248 1.85 21.61 23.85
C THR A 248 1.06 21.56 22.55
N ILE A 249 -0.22 21.19 22.63
CA ILE A 249 -1.12 21.05 21.48
C ILE A 249 -2.08 22.24 21.31
N LEU A 250 -1.96 23.27 22.15
CA LEU A 250 -2.80 24.46 22.08
C LEU A 250 -2.33 25.44 21.00
N GLY A 251 -3.29 25.95 20.22
CA GLY A 251 -3.07 27.12 19.38
C GLY A 251 -2.85 28.39 20.21
N TYR A 252 -2.30 29.44 19.59
CA TYR A 252 -1.89 30.68 20.25
C TYR A 252 -2.92 31.26 21.24
N HIS A 253 -4.19 31.36 20.84
CA HIS A 253 -5.24 31.94 21.69
C HIS A 253 -5.56 31.08 22.92
N ALA A 254 -5.73 29.75 22.72
CA ALA A 254 -5.99 28.83 23.82
C ALA A 254 -4.80 28.78 24.78
N ARG A 255 -3.59 28.79 24.24
CA ARG A 255 -2.35 28.82 25.02
C ARG A 255 -2.24 30.08 25.86
N ARG A 256 -2.50 31.26 25.28
CA ARG A 256 -2.51 32.52 26.03
C ARG A 256 -3.52 32.50 27.18
N MET A 257 -4.72 31.96 26.96
CA MET A 257 -5.73 31.85 28.03
C MET A 257 -5.29 30.90 29.14
N TYR A 258 -4.69 29.78 28.77
CA TYR A 258 -4.08 28.85 29.72
C TYR A 258 -2.98 29.51 30.55
N ASP A 259 -2.04 30.20 29.90
CA ASP A 259 -0.93 30.88 30.59
C ASP A 259 -1.45 31.99 31.53
N ILE A 260 -2.54 32.68 31.19
CA ILE A 260 -3.21 33.65 32.10
C ILE A 260 -3.79 32.94 33.31
N ALA A 261 -4.51 31.83 33.12
CA ALA A 261 -5.11 31.09 34.22
C ALA A 261 -4.04 30.54 35.18
N VAL A 262 -2.96 29.96 34.64
CA VAL A 262 -1.81 29.50 35.41
C VAL A 262 -1.13 30.68 36.12
N GLY A 263 -0.88 31.79 35.44
CA GLY A 263 -0.27 32.98 36.02
C GLY A 263 -1.09 33.60 37.16
N MET A 264 -2.43 33.61 37.04
CA MET A 264 -3.32 34.04 38.13
C MET A 264 -3.18 33.14 39.34
N MET A 265 -3.16 31.82 39.14
CA MET A 265 -2.92 30.88 40.22
C MET A 265 -1.55 31.13 40.88
N GLU A 266 -0.49 31.24 40.09
CA GLU A 266 0.86 31.47 40.59
C GLU A 266 1.02 32.79 41.37
N SER A 267 0.29 33.84 40.97
CA SER A 267 0.36 35.15 41.63
C SER A 267 -0.33 35.19 43.00
N LYS A 268 -1.29 34.29 43.21
CA LYS A 268 -2.10 34.20 44.42
C LYS A 268 -1.53 33.21 45.42
N LEU A 269 -0.81 32.18 44.95
CA LEU A 269 -0.09 31.24 45.80
C LEU A 269 1.18 31.88 46.37
N GLY A 270 1.37 31.80 47.68
CA GLY A 270 2.63 32.20 48.31
C GLY A 270 3.83 31.36 47.80
N TYR A 271 5.06 31.89 47.93
CA TYR A 271 6.31 31.27 47.40
C TYR A 271 6.49 29.78 47.74
N LYS A 272 6.09 29.36 48.96
CA LYS A 272 6.19 27.96 49.41
C LYS A 272 5.20 27.04 48.68
N ASN A 273 3.98 27.52 48.44
CA ASN A 273 2.93 26.76 47.77
C ASN A 273 3.15 26.72 46.25
N LYS A 274 3.79 27.75 45.68
CA LYS A 274 4.23 27.79 44.29
C LYS A 274 5.24 26.68 43.94
N ALA A 275 6.23 26.44 44.80
CA ALA A 275 7.22 25.38 44.58
C ALA A 275 6.60 23.98 44.64
N LYS A 276 5.69 23.75 45.61
CA LYS A 276 4.94 22.50 45.72
C LYS A 276 4.02 22.29 44.50
N PHE A 277 3.30 23.33 44.09
CA PHE A 277 2.46 23.26 42.89
C PHE A 277 3.26 22.93 41.62
N MET A 278 4.41 23.56 41.40
CA MET A 278 5.26 23.24 40.24
C MET A 278 5.82 21.80 40.30
N LEU A 279 6.08 21.27 41.50
CA LEU A 279 6.44 19.87 41.70
C LEU A 279 5.26 18.93 41.42
N ASP A 280 4.08 19.21 41.96
CA ASP A 280 2.86 18.41 41.77
C ASP A 280 2.41 18.43 40.30
N LEU A 281 2.54 19.57 39.61
CA LEU A 281 2.29 19.70 38.17
C LEU A 281 3.33 18.92 37.34
N ALA A 282 4.60 18.96 37.73
CA ALA A 282 5.65 18.17 37.10
C ALA A 282 5.49 16.66 37.36
N GLU A 283 4.92 16.26 38.49
CA GLU A 283 4.56 14.88 38.80
C GLU A 283 3.32 14.41 38.03
N ALA A 284 2.30 15.26 37.88
CA ALA A 284 1.13 14.98 37.04
C ALA A 284 1.51 14.89 35.55
N ALA A 285 2.45 15.72 35.08
CA ALA A 285 3.00 15.66 33.73
C ALA A 285 4.00 14.50 33.51
N ARG A 286 4.40 13.77 34.58
CA ARG A 286 5.30 12.61 34.51
C ARG A 286 4.57 11.28 34.31
N TRP A 287 3.25 11.26 34.20
CA TRP A 287 2.55 10.06 33.74
C TRP A 287 2.90 9.78 32.29
N PRO A 288 3.52 8.62 32.00
CA PRO A 288 4.07 8.37 30.69
C PRO A 288 2.94 8.15 29.68
N LEU A 289 3.03 8.85 28.54
CA LEU A 289 2.31 8.58 27.29
C LEU A 289 2.60 7.17 26.71
N SER A 290 3.17 6.24 27.49
CA SER A 290 3.41 4.85 27.07
C SER A 290 2.27 3.90 27.44
N ASP A 291 1.23 4.40 28.11
CA ASP A 291 -0.09 3.76 28.19
C ASP A 291 -1.15 4.54 27.38
N LEU A 292 -0.71 5.19 26.29
CA LEU A 292 -1.57 5.76 25.23
C LEU A 292 -1.11 5.28 23.85
#